data_AF-A0A351FT83-F1
#
_entry.id   AF-A0A351FT83-F1
#
_cell.length_a   1.000
_cell.length_b   1.000
_cell.length_c   1.000
_cell.angle_alpha   90.00
_cell.angle_beta   90.00
_cell.angle_gamma   90.00
#
_symmetry.space_group_name_H-M   'P 1'
#
loop_
_entity.id
_entity.type
_entity.pdbx_description
1 polymer ?
#
loop_
_entity_poly.entity_id
_entity_poly.type
_entity_poly.pdbx_seq_one_letter_code
_entity_poly.pdbx_strand_id
1 'polypeptide(L)'
;MAQSTSKVHEAGSQHPDWRAAGLRYHAYNFFLRHRFGHRVQKVSIDAKFTCPNVDGSVTTGGCTFCDNRSFSPSRRAPKLDILDQIENGISRLKRRYT
;
A
#
# COMPACT_ATOMS: atom_id res chain seq x y z
N MET A 1 -39.13 0.10 2.20
CA MET A 1 -37.99 -0.74 2.62
C MET A 1 -37.60 -1.62 1.45
N ALA A 2 -36.53 -1.28 0.75
CA ALA A 2 -35.95 -2.12 -0.29
C ALA A 2 -34.44 -2.11 -0.06
N GLN A 3 -33.96 -3.14 0.62
CA GLN A 3 -32.54 -3.36 0.82
C GLN A 3 -31.95 -3.79 -0.53
N SER A 4 -31.28 -2.85 -1.20
CA SER A 4 -30.45 -3.15 -2.35
C SER A 4 -29.20 -3.86 -1.83
N THR A 5 -29.26 -5.20 -1.79
CA THR A 5 -28.13 -6.03 -1.43
C THR A 5 -27.08 -5.92 -2.53
N SER A 6 -25.94 -5.31 -2.19
CA SER A 6 -24.73 -5.25 -3.01
C SER A 6 -24.43 -6.62 -3.61
N LYS A 7 -24.51 -6.74 -4.93
CA LYS A 7 -23.93 -7.88 -5.65
C LYS A 7 -22.43 -7.88 -5.35
N VAL A 8 -22.00 -8.76 -4.46
CA VAL A 8 -20.61 -9.16 -4.37
C VAL A 8 -20.27 -9.72 -5.75
N HIS A 9 -19.40 -9.03 -6.49
CA HIS A 9 -18.89 -9.55 -7.75
C HIS A 9 -18.14 -10.85 -7.45
N GLU A 10 -18.84 -11.96 -7.66
CA GLU A 10 -18.30 -13.30 -7.59
C GLU A 10 -17.42 -13.49 -8.82
N ALA A 11 -16.14 -13.09 -8.67
CA ALA A 11 -15.12 -13.25 -9.68
C ALA A 11 -14.75 -14.75 -9.78
N GLY A 12 -15.64 -15.53 -10.39
CA GLY A 12 -15.30 -16.81 -11.01
C GLY A 12 -14.46 -16.54 -12.25
N SER A 13 -13.23 -16.04 -12.06
CA SER A 13 -12.34 -15.75 -13.17
C SER A 13 -11.58 -17.02 -13.53
N GLN A 14 -11.84 -17.56 -14.73
CA GLN A 14 -11.10 -18.66 -15.35
C GLN A 14 -9.67 -18.25 -15.64
N HIS A 15 -8.89 -18.09 -14.58
CA HIS A 15 -7.50 -17.68 -14.65
C HIS A 15 -6.62 -18.86 -14.28
N PRO A 16 -5.54 -19.11 -15.03
CA PRO A 16 -4.67 -20.22 -14.75
C PRO A 16 -4.12 -20.10 -13.33
N ASP A 17 -4.00 -21.22 -12.63
CA ASP A 17 -3.27 -21.26 -11.36
C ASP A 17 -1.86 -20.65 -11.57
N TRP A 18 -1.32 -19.97 -10.57
CA TRP A 18 -0.03 -19.31 -10.70
C TRP A 18 1.10 -20.30 -11.02
N ARG A 19 0.97 -21.56 -10.61
CA ARG A 19 1.89 -22.64 -11.00
C ARG A 19 1.74 -23.01 -12.48
N ALA A 20 0.51 -23.10 -12.98
CA ALA A 20 0.23 -23.36 -14.39
C ALA A 20 0.73 -22.21 -15.29
N ALA A 21 0.78 -20.99 -14.76
CA ALA A 21 1.43 -19.84 -15.40
C ALA A 21 2.98 -19.86 -15.33
N GLY A 22 3.59 -20.93 -14.78
CA GLY A 22 5.04 -21.10 -14.70
C GLY A 22 5.73 -20.26 -13.62
N LEU A 23 4.98 -19.68 -12.68
CA LEU A 23 5.57 -18.88 -11.61
C LEU A 23 6.12 -19.77 -10.48
N ARG A 24 7.30 -19.40 -9.96
CA ARG A 24 7.94 -20.10 -8.83
C ARG A 24 7.21 -19.93 -7.50
N TYR A 25 6.47 -18.82 -7.36
CA TYR A 25 5.67 -18.47 -6.20
C TYR A 25 4.43 -17.68 -6.66
N HIS A 26 3.41 -17.64 -5.81
CA HIS A 26 2.21 -16.86 -6.08
C HIS A 26 2.51 -15.36 -5.95
N ALA A 27 3.04 -14.76 -7.01
CA ALA A 27 3.49 -13.39 -6.99
C ALA A 27 2.30 -12.44 -6.76
N TYR A 28 2.46 -11.46 -5.87
CA TYR A 28 1.35 -10.57 -5.50
C TYR A 28 0.83 -9.76 -6.69
N ASN A 29 1.69 -9.39 -7.64
CA ASN A 29 1.25 -8.73 -8.88
C ASN A 29 0.40 -9.66 -9.77
N PHE A 30 0.70 -10.96 -9.81
CA PHE A 30 -0.10 -11.96 -10.51
C PHE A 30 -1.48 -12.02 -9.86
N PHE A 31 -1.54 -12.23 -8.54
CA PHE A 31 -2.81 -12.24 -7.80
C PHE A 31 -3.65 -10.98 -8.08
N LEU A 32 -3.06 -9.79 -7.94
CA LEU A 32 -3.77 -8.53 -8.13
C LEU A 32 -4.30 -8.36 -9.57
N ARG A 33 -3.51 -8.74 -10.58
CA ARG A 33 -3.97 -8.67 -11.98
C ARG A 33 -5.15 -9.59 -12.24
N HIS A 34 -5.15 -10.80 -11.67
CA HIS A 34 -6.27 -11.73 -11.82
C HIS A 34 -7.50 -11.28 -11.03
N ARG A 35 -7.32 -10.75 -9.82
CA ARG A 35 -8.42 -10.25 -8.99
C ARG A 35 -9.13 -9.04 -9.59
N PHE A 36 -8.38 -8.11 -10.18
CA PHE A 36 -8.91 -6.82 -10.63
C PHE A 36 -9.04 -6.72 -12.15
N GLY A 37 -8.45 -7.64 -12.92
CA GLY A 37 -8.47 -7.63 -14.39
C GLY A 37 -7.55 -6.57 -15.04
N HIS A 38 -6.80 -5.82 -14.23
CA HIS A 38 -5.89 -4.76 -14.71
C HIS A 38 -4.64 -4.66 -13.84
N ARG A 39 -3.63 -3.92 -14.33
CA ARG A 39 -2.41 -3.66 -13.57
C ARG A 39 -2.71 -2.74 -12.40
N VAL A 40 -2.46 -3.22 -11.18
CA VAL A 40 -2.62 -2.44 -9.95
C VAL A 40 -1.32 -1.76 -9.58
N GLN A 41 -1.38 -0.48 -9.20
CA GLN A 41 -0.26 0.28 -8.64
C GLN A 41 -0.46 0.54 -7.15
N LYS A 42 0.64 0.62 -6.41
CA LYS A 42 0.61 0.95 -4.98
C LYS A 42 0.96 2.42 -4.79
N VAL A 43 0.13 3.14 -4.04
CA VAL A 43 0.43 4.49 -3.56
C VAL A 43 0.93 4.38 -2.13
N SER A 44 2.17 4.82 -1.90
CA SER A 44 2.75 4.87 -0.56
C SER A 44 2.26 6.10 0.19
N ILE A 45 1.85 5.92 1.44
CA ILE A 45 1.41 7.00 2.34
C ILE A 45 2.27 6.99 3.62
N ASP A 46 2.53 8.17 4.19
CA ASP A 46 3.02 8.36 5.54
C ASP A 46 1.84 8.62 6.48
N ALA A 47 1.45 7.58 7.23
CA ALA A 47 0.39 7.62 8.24
C ALA A 47 0.85 8.20 9.58
N LYS A 48 2.06 8.78 9.65
CA LYS A 48 2.66 9.37 10.85
C LYS A 48 2.89 8.38 12.00
N PHE A 49 2.93 7.08 11.70
CA PHE A 49 3.34 6.09 12.69
C PHE A 49 4.78 6.30 13.11
N THR A 50 5.00 6.12 14.42
CA THR A 50 6.31 6.21 15.04
C THR A 50 6.44 5.09 16.06
N CYS A 51 7.67 4.74 16.38
CA CYS A 51 7.96 3.72 17.38
C CYS A 51 7.73 4.33 18.78
N PRO A 52 6.98 3.66 19.67
CA PRO A 52 6.72 4.17 21.01
C PRO A 52 7.98 4.34 21.88
N ASN A 53 9.05 3.59 21.54
CA ASN A 53 10.34 3.74 22.18
C ASN A 53 11.15 4.95 21.65
N VAL A 54 10.79 5.49 20.49
CA VAL A 54 11.43 6.67 19.88
C VAL A 54 10.66 7.95 20.18
N ASP A 55 9.32 7.88 20.18
CA ASP A 55 8.47 9.04 20.47
C ASP A 55 8.37 9.37 21.97
N GLY A 56 8.88 8.49 22.83
CA GLY A 56 8.92 8.72 24.28
C GLY A 56 7.71 8.17 25.04
N SER A 57 6.73 7.56 24.38
CA SER A 57 5.50 7.07 25.03
C SER A 57 5.72 5.84 25.92
N VAL A 58 6.72 5.00 25.62
CA VAL A 58 7.04 3.80 26.41
C VAL A 58 8.39 3.90 27.14
N THR A 59 9.35 4.67 26.63
CA THR A 59 10.68 4.81 27.26
C THR A 59 11.21 6.23 27.13
N THR A 60 12.07 6.64 28.08
CA THR A 60 12.78 7.91 28.05
C THR A 60 14.23 7.69 27.59
N GLY A 61 14.73 8.53 26.68
CA GLY A 61 16.10 8.44 26.14
C GLY A 61 16.19 7.90 24.69
N GLY A 62 15.08 7.44 24.12
CA GLY A 62 15.02 6.97 22.74
C GLY A 62 15.57 5.55 22.54
N CYS A 63 15.57 5.09 21.29
CA CYS A 63 16.17 3.79 20.92
C CYS A 63 17.59 4.00 20.40
N THR A 64 18.60 3.43 21.07
CA THR A 64 20.01 3.50 20.62
C THR A 64 20.27 2.75 19.31
N PHE A 65 19.40 1.81 18.93
CA PHE A 65 19.50 1.05 17.69
C PHE A 65 18.85 1.74 16.47
N CYS A 66 17.91 2.67 16.67
CA CYS A 66 17.02 3.14 15.62
C CYS A 66 16.96 4.67 15.58
N ASP A 67 17.51 5.28 14.53
CA ASP A 67 17.06 6.60 14.07
C ASP A 67 16.05 6.41 12.94
N ASN A 68 14.76 6.36 13.31
CA ASN A 68 13.67 6.24 12.35
C ASN A 68 13.73 7.33 11.26
N ARG A 69 14.22 8.53 11.58
CA ARG A 69 14.30 9.64 10.61
C ARG A 69 15.24 9.32 9.45
N SER A 70 16.24 8.47 9.66
CA SER A 70 17.19 8.05 8.63
C SER A 70 16.59 7.06 7.62
N PHE A 71 15.70 6.16 8.05
CA PHE A 71 15.12 5.12 7.18
C PHE A 71 13.96 5.59 6.30
N SER A 72 13.37 6.75 6.59
CA SER A 72 12.21 7.26 5.87
C SER A 72 12.45 8.69 5.44
N PRO A 73 12.98 8.92 4.24
CA PRO A 73 13.13 10.26 3.67
C PRO A 73 11.81 11.05 3.66
N SER A 74 10.67 10.36 3.57
CA SER A 74 9.32 10.92 3.69
C SER A 74 9.11 11.66 5.02
N ARG A 75 9.74 11.22 6.11
CA ARG A 75 9.69 11.90 7.42
C ARG A 75 10.44 13.25 7.43
N ARG A 76 11.28 13.53 6.42
CA ARG A 76 11.99 14.81 6.28
C ARG A 76 11.21 15.83 5.45
N ALA A 77 10.18 15.41 4.73
CA ALA A 77 9.35 16.31 3.92
C ALA A 77 8.16 16.84 4.74
N PRO A 78 7.64 18.04 4.43
CA PRO A 78 6.39 18.55 5.00
C PRO A 78 5.27 17.52 4.82
N LYS A 79 4.60 17.18 5.92
CA LYS A 79 3.58 16.13 5.94
C LYS A 79 2.28 16.68 5.40
N LEU A 80 2.05 16.46 4.11
CA LEU A 80 0.75 16.60 3.46
C LEU A 80 -0.31 15.74 4.17
N ASP A 81 -1.58 16.12 4.07
CA ASP A 81 -2.66 15.30 4.57
C ASP A 81 -2.74 13.96 3.80
N ILE A 82 -3.36 12.94 4.39
CA ILE A 82 -3.45 11.61 3.78
C ILE A 82 -4.11 11.69 2.40
N LEU A 83 -5.16 12.50 2.25
CA LEU A 83 -5.84 12.69 0.96
C LEU A 83 -4.89 13.29 -0.09
N ASP A 84 -4.19 14.37 0.27
CA ASP A 84 -3.19 15.00 -0.61
C ASP A 84 -2.07 14.03 -1.01
N GLN A 85 -1.63 13.17 -0.09
CA GLN A 85 -0.61 12.15 -0.38
C GLN A 85 -1.14 11.12 -1.40
N ILE A 86 -2.39 10.69 -1.25
CA ILE A 86 -3.04 9.75 -2.17
C ILE A 86 -3.14 10.37 -3.57
N GLU A 87 -3.69 11.59 -3.66
CA GLU A 87 -3.87 12.30 -4.93
C GLU A 87 -2.55 12.53 -5.66
N ASN A 88 -1.53 13.02 -4.93
CA ASN A 88 -0.19 13.21 -5.48
C ASN A 88 0.45 11.88 -5.92
N GLY A 89 0.25 10.81 -5.15
CA GLY A 89 0.72 9.47 -5.50
C GLY A 89 0.09 8.94 -6.79
N ILE A 90 -1.24 9.06 -6.92
CA ILE A 90 -1.98 8.68 -8.12
C ILE A 90 -1.49 9.49 -9.32
N SER A 91 -1.36 10.81 -9.18
CA SER A 91 -0.88 11.71 -10.25
C SER A 91 0.51 11.32 -10.74
N ARG A 92 1.46 11.05 -9.82
CA ARG A 92 2.81 10.60 -10.15
C ARG A 92 2.83 9.26 -10.87
N LEU A 93 2.01 8.31 -10.44
CA LEU A 93 1.94 6.98 -11.06
C LEU A 93 1.29 7.03 -12.43
N LYS A 94 0.25 7.85 -12.61
CA LYS A 94 -0.35 8.11 -13.93
C LYS A 94 0.72 8.65 -14.88
N ARG A 95 1.44 9.72 -14.51
CA ARG A 95 2.51 10.28 -15.35
C ARG A 95 3.64 9.29 -15.70
N ARG A 96 3.91 8.31 -14.83
CA ARG A 96 5.00 7.36 -15.03
C ARG A 96 4.62 6.17 -15.92
N TYR A 97 3.36 5.74 -15.87
CA TYR A 97 2.91 4.48 -16.47
C TYR A 97 1.75 4.65 -17.47
N THR A 98 1.35 5.89 -17.75
CA THR A 98 0.52 6.29 -18.88
C THR A 98 1.43 7.00 -19.88
#